data_AF-A0A9E5S2V9-F1
#
_entry.id   AF-A0A9E5S2V9-F1
#
_cell.length_a   1.000
_cell.length_b   1.000
_cell.length_c   1.000
_cell.angle_alpha   90.00
_cell.angle_beta   90.00
_cell.angle_gamma   90.00
#
_symmetry.space_group_name_H-M   'P 1'
#
loop_
_entity.id
_entity.type
_entity.pdbx_description
1 polymer ?
#
loop_
_entity_poly.entity_id
_entity_poly.type
_entity_poly.pdbx_seq_one_letter_code
_entity_poly.pdbx_strand_id
1 'polypeptide(L)' 'MDNPAGQMIWKLPGSSDCALHLRHHESEPWQPYQEFPEYFLPDPPGFSQGYATFLALLKKNWQSV' A
#
# COMPACT_ATOMS: atom_id res chain seq x y z
N MET A 1 8.01 -8.82 19.62
CA MET A 1 7.36 -8.96 18.31
C MET A 1 7.21 -7.54 17.80
N ASP A 2 8.01 -7.15 16.82
CA ASP A 2 7.89 -5.81 16.24
C ASP A 2 6.58 -5.76 15.46
N ASN A 3 5.66 -4.90 15.88
CA ASN A 3 4.43 -4.67 15.13
C ASN A 3 4.81 -4.06 13.76
N PRO A 4 4.13 -4.46 12.67
CA PRO A 4 4.34 -3.83 11.38
C PRO A 4 4.03 -2.33 11.46
N ALA A 5 4.75 -1.52 10.67
CA ALA A 5 4.54 -0.08 10.63
C ALA A 5 3.20 0.33 9.97
N GLY A 6 2.58 -0.61 9.27
CA GLY A 6 1.29 -0.49 8.61
C GLY A 6 1.03 -1.72 7.74
N GLN A 7 -0.11 -1.73 7.05
CA GLN A 7 -0.54 -2.82 6.18
C GLN A 7 -0.82 -2.32 4.75
N MET A 8 -0.65 -3.21 3.78
CA MET A 8 -0.75 -2.95 2.35
C MET A 8 -1.59 -4.03 1.67
N ILE A 9 -2.44 -3.65 0.72
CA ILE A 9 -3.22 -4.60 -0.10
C ILE A 9 -3.35 -4.08 -1.55
N TRP A 10 -3.29 -4.99 -2.53
CA TRP A 10 -3.35 -4.65 -3.96
C TRP A 10 -4.74 -4.74 -4.58
N LYS A 11 -5.67 -5.38 -3.88
CA LYS A 11 -7.01 -5.66 -4.38
C LYS A 11 -7.98 -5.86 -3.21
N LEU A 12 -8.99 -5.01 -3.14
CA LEU A 12 -10.11 -5.24 -2.25
C LEU A 12 -11.03 -6.31 -2.87
N PRO A 13 -11.61 -7.23 -2.06
CA PRO A 13 -12.60 -8.18 -2.55
C PRO A 13 -13.74 -7.46 -3.28
N GLY A 14 -13.95 -7.79 -4.56
CA GLY A 14 -15.01 -7.18 -5.39
C GLY A 14 -14.64 -5.90 -6.14
N SER A 15 -13.40 -5.40 -6.04
CA SER A 15 -12.96 -4.20 -6.77
C SER A 15 -12.35 -4.52 -8.15
N SER A 16 -12.62 -3.65 -9.12
CA SER A 16 -11.99 -3.63 -10.45
C SER A 16 -10.60 -2.99 -10.44
N ASP A 17 -10.29 -2.17 -9.43
CA ASP A 17 -9.06 -1.41 -9.36
C ASP A 17 -7.90 -2.27 -8.84
N CYS A 18 -6.83 -2.35 -9.62
CA CYS A 18 -5.57 -2.99 -9.26
C CYS A 18 -4.57 -1.93 -8.78
N ALA A 19 -4.92 -1.21 -7.71
CA ALA A 19 -4.10 -0.16 -7.12
C ALA A 19 -3.80 -0.47 -5.64
N LEU A 20 -2.62 -0.05 -5.19
CA LEU A 20 -2.21 -0.22 -3.80
C LEU A 20 -3.11 0.56 -2.84
N HIS A 21 -3.55 -0.09 -1.77
CA HIS A 21 -4.23 0.53 -0.65
C HIS A 21 -3.43 0.32 0.63
N LEU A 22 -3.49 1.30 1.51
CA LEU A 22 -2.73 1.37 2.75
C LEU A 22 -3.67 1.55 3.95
N ARG A 23 -3.22 1.11 5.12
CA ARG A 23 -3.75 1.48 6.44
C ARG A 23 -2.67 1.35 7.49
N HIS A 24 -2.69 2.17 8.54
CA HIS A 24 -1.71 2.08 9.63
C HIS A 24 -2.12 1.04 10.66
N HIS A 25 -3.42 0.95 10.93
CA HIS A 25 -4.00 -0.01 11.88
C HIS A 25 -5.01 -0.94 11.23
N GLU A 26 -5.15 -2.16 11.76
CA GLU A 26 -6.08 -3.16 11.22
C GLU A 26 -7.56 -2.78 11.36
N SER A 27 -7.87 -1.85 12.27
CA SER A 27 -9.21 -1.30 12.48
C SER A 27 -9.55 -0.18 11.52
N GLU A 28 -8.57 0.37 10.80
CA GLU A 28 -8.79 1.46 9.85
C GLU A 28 -9.28 0.92 8.50
N PRO A 29 -10.12 1.69 7.78
CA PRO A 29 -10.48 1.35 6.42
C PRO A 29 -9.25 1.41 5.52
N TRP A 30 -9.24 0.57 4.48
CA TRP A 30 -8.25 0.66 3.41
C TRP A 30 -8.45 1.96 2.64
N GLN A 31 -7.38 2.71 2.45
CA GLN A 31 -7.39 3.96 1.68
C GLN A 31 -6.40 3.84 0.50
N PRO A 32 -6.68 4.48 -0.65
CA PRO A 32 -5.75 4.50 -1.77
C PRO A 32 -4.39 5.08 -1.34
N TYR A 33 -3.29 4.52 -1.83
CA TYR A 33 -1.94 5.00 -1.46
C TYR A 33 -1.69 6.48 -1.80
N GLN A 34 -2.46 7.03 -2.75
CA GLN A 34 -2.39 8.44 -3.16
C GLN A 34 -2.85 9.41 -2.07
N GLU A 35 -3.65 8.95 -1.10
CA GLU A 35 -4.07 9.77 0.06
C GLU A 35 -2.93 9.95 1.10
N PHE A 36 -1.80 9.25 0.92
CA PHE A 36 -0.61 9.31 1.78
C PHE A 36 0.60 9.85 1.01
N PRO A 37 0.66 11.17 0.75
CA PRO A 37 1.73 11.78 -0.04
C PRO A 37 3.13 11.55 0.57
N GLU A 38 3.24 11.29 1.87
CA GLU A 38 4.49 10.96 2.56
C GLU A 38 5.10 9.60 2.15
N TYR A 39 4.29 8.71 1.57
CA TYR A 39 4.73 7.40 1.10
C TYR A 39 4.81 7.31 -0.41
N PHE A 40 4.19 8.26 -1.12
CA PHE A 40 4.07 8.24 -2.56
C PHE A 40 5.43 8.22 -3.25
N LEU A 41 5.63 7.23 -4.12
CA LEU A 41 6.70 7.19 -5.09
C LEU A 41 6.12 6.96 -6.50
N PRO A 42 6.64 7.67 -7.52
CA PRO A 42 6.16 7.51 -8.89
C PRO A 42 6.53 6.12 -9.42
N ASP A 43 5.56 5.47 -10.08
CA ASP A 43 5.76 4.14 -10.66
C ASP A 43 6.55 4.19 -11.96
N PRO A 44 7.42 3.18 -12.23
CA PRO A 44 8.02 3.04 -13.54
C PRO A 44 6.97 2.75 -14.62
N PRO A 45 7.21 3.16 -15.89
CA PRO A 45 6.30 2.84 -16.98
C PRO A 45 6.03 1.34 -17.11
N GLY A 46 4.76 0.95 -17.24
CA GLY A 46 4.34 -0.44 -17.44
C GLY A 46 4.09 -1.25 -16.16
N PHE A 47 4.20 -0.66 -14.98
CA PHE A 47 3.89 -1.31 -13.70
C PHE A 47 2.52 -0.92 -13.15
N SER A 48 1.99 -1.73 -12.24
CA SER A 48 0.72 -1.47 -11.52
C SER A 48 0.82 -0.24 -10.62
N GLN A 49 -0.31 0.44 -10.39
CA GLN A 49 -0.38 1.65 -9.59
C GLN A 49 -0.01 1.39 -8.12
N GLY A 50 1.04 2.04 -7.65
CA GLY A 50 1.58 1.91 -6.30
C GLY A 50 2.73 0.92 -6.17
N TYR A 51 3.29 0.40 -7.27
CA TYR A 51 4.37 -0.58 -7.24
C TYR A 51 5.63 -0.05 -6.55
N ALA A 52 6.05 1.16 -6.89
CA ALA A 52 7.21 1.80 -6.27
C ALA A 52 6.97 2.04 -4.76
N THR A 53 5.78 2.53 -4.41
CA THR A 53 5.35 2.74 -3.02
C THR A 53 5.38 1.43 -2.22
N PHE A 54 4.80 0.35 -2.77
CA PHE A 54 4.77 -0.97 -2.14
C PHE A 54 6.19 -1.46 -1.80
N LEU A 55 7.12 -1.40 -2.76
CA LEU A 55 8.50 -1.82 -2.52
C LEU A 55 9.21 -0.99 -1.44
N ALA A 56 8.95 0.31 -1.39
CA ALA A 56 9.53 1.18 -0.37
C ALA A 56 8.98 0.92 1.03
N LEU A 57 7.67 0.67 1.13
CA LEU A 57 7.01 0.36 2.40
C LEU A 57 7.37 -1.05 2.91
N LEU A 58 7.50 -2.03 2.01
CA LEU A 58 7.97 -3.37 2.36
C LEU A 58 9.35 -3.34 3.01
N LYS A 59 10.26 -2.48 2.53
CA LYS A 59 11.58 -2.23 3.15
C LYS A 59 11.49 -1.54 4.53
N LYS A 60 10.37 -0.90 4.83
CA LYS A 60 10.08 -0.22 6.11
C LYS A 60 9.22 -1.08 7.06
N ASN A 61 9.23 -2.41 6.89
CA ASN A 61 8.48 -3.35 7.72
C ASN A 61 6.96 -3.12 7.70
N TRP A 62 6.42 -2.72 6.54
CA TRP A 62 4.98 -2.80 6.30
C TRP A 62 4.59 -4.22 5.89
N GLN A 63 3.42 -4.65 6.33
CA GLN A 63 2.90 -5.99 6.04
C GLN A 63 2.02 -5.97 4.80
N SER A 64 2.27 -6.88 3.85
CA SER A 64 1.30 -7.18 2.78
C SER A 64 0.24 -8.15 3.30
N VAL A 65 -1.03 -7.88 2.99
CA VAL A 65 -2.20 -8.69 3.35
C VAL A 65 -2.84 -9.28 2.09
#